data_AF-I3R2Y3-F1
#
_entry.id   AF-I3R2Y3-F1
#
_cell.length_a   1.000
_cell.length_b   1.000
_cell.length_c   1.000
_cell.angle_alpha   90.00
_cell.angle_beta   90.00
_cell.angle_gamma   90.00
#
_symmetry.space_group_name_H-M   'P 1'
#
loop_
_entity.id
_entity.type
_entity.pdbx_description
1 polymer ?
#
loop_
_entity_poly.entity_id
_entity_poly.type
_entity_poly.pdbx_seq_one_letter_code
_entity_poly.pdbx_strand_id
1 'polypeptide(L)'
;MTKETTDHWTPTRRSVLRLGTMSALGVGIGVPAFAGSAAATKCPRTPGFWANHPDAWEPLELDDPLTIRGVTMTHSGWRDFLVSPTKGDKANIMGKHYLASILNLRNRPVDDPTCTDRKLKSGPFEGHTIEMVKNKAGDWLDDSNWAEEEKQKKWMAGGVDGEPLKDTLDRFNNDPSSLGLSCSCNNETSR
;
A
#
# COMPACT_ATOMS: atom_id res chain seq x y z
N MET A 1 10.05 26.83 43.19
CA MET A 1 11.41 26.97 42.66
C MET A 1 11.65 25.85 41.66
N THR A 2 12.14 26.22 40.49
CA THR A 2 12.16 25.55 39.19
C THR A 2 12.81 24.16 39.17
N LYS A 3 12.14 23.19 38.55
CA LYS A 3 12.79 22.00 37.98
C LYS A 3 13.19 22.37 36.55
N GLU A 4 14.49 22.52 36.31
CA GLU A 4 15.03 22.67 34.97
C GLU A 4 15.10 21.30 34.28
N THR A 5 14.47 21.24 33.12
CA THR A 5 14.53 20.12 32.17
C THR A 5 15.69 20.41 31.22
N THR A 6 16.73 19.57 31.22
CA THR A 6 17.86 19.69 30.30
C THR A 6 17.49 19.03 28.97
N ASP A 7 17.03 19.84 28.02
CA ASP A 7 16.83 19.43 26.62
C ASP A 7 18.18 19.37 25.90
N HIS A 8 18.60 18.17 25.51
CA HIS A 8 19.72 17.98 24.60
C HIS A 8 19.22 18.01 23.15
N TRP A 9 19.51 19.11 22.45
CA TRP A 9 19.30 19.29 21.02
C TRP A 9 20.65 19.38 20.31
N THR A 10 20.88 18.54 19.30
CA THR A 10 21.71 18.76 18.07
C THR A 10 22.01 17.41 17.35
N PRO A 11 22.36 17.36 16.05
CA PRO A 11 22.36 18.42 15.03
C PRO A 11 21.73 18.02 13.66
N THR A 12 21.34 19.06 12.95
CA THR A 12 20.96 19.15 11.52
C THR A 12 22.02 18.52 10.60
N ARG A 13 21.63 17.63 9.69
CA ARG A 13 22.47 17.18 8.57
C ARG A 13 22.13 17.96 7.30
N ARG A 14 22.90 19.02 7.06
CA ARG A 14 23.05 19.66 5.74
C ARG A 14 24.36 19.19 5.10
N SER A 15 24.31 19.00 3.78
CA SER A 15 25.43 18.79 2.84
C SER A 15 25.95 17.33 2.80
N VAL A 16 26.28 16.70 1.66
CA VAL A 16 26.82 17.20 0.39
C VAL A 16 26.44 16.18 -0.72
N LEU A 17 25.82 16.63 -1.82
CA LEU A 17 25.77 15.86 -3.07
C LEU A 17 27.02 16.22 -3.89
N ARG A 18 27.94 15.28 -4.05
CA ARG A 18 29.04 15.39 -5.02
C ARG A 18 28.59 14.73 -6.32
N LEU A 19 28.32 15.56 -7.32
CA LEU A 19 28.35 15.15 -8.73
C LEU A 19 29.78 14.72 -9.07
N GLY A 20 29.92 13.56 -9.69
CA GLY A 20 31.14 13.10 -10.33
C GLY A 20 30.80 12.19 -11.49
N THR A 21 30.91 12.74 -12.70
CA THR A 21 30.83 12.04 -13.99
C THR A 21 32.09 11.22 -14.22
N MET A 22 31.97 10.00 -14.77
CA MET A 22 32.97 9.44 -15.69
C MET A 22 32.30 8.48 -16.69
N SER A 23 32.35 8.88 -17.96
CA SER A 23 32.15 8.01 -19.11
C SER A 23 33.46 7.29 -19.42
N ALA A 24 33.42 5.97 -19.63
CA ALA A 24 34.49 5.24 -20.31
C ALA A 24 33.87 4.14 -21.18
N LEU A 25 34.15 4.24 -22.48
CA LEU A 25 33.75 3.32 -23.54
C LEU A 25 34.46 1.97 -23.39
N GLY A 26 33.73 0.88 -23.64
CA GLY A 26 34.28 -0.47 -23.79
C GLY A 26 33.32 -1.36 -24.57
N VAL A 27 33.65 -1.62 -25.84
CA VAL A 27 32.93 -2.54 -26.73
C VAL A 27 33.23 -3.98 -26.32
N GLY A 28 32.20 -4.83 -26.26
CA GLY A 28 32.38 -6.26 -26.48
C GLY A 28 31.51 -7.19 -25.64
N ILE A 29 30.77 -8.03 -26.35
CA ILE A 29 30.12 -9.29 -25.95
C ILE A 29 28.72 -9.13 -25.35
N GLY A 30 27.73 -9.54 -26.15
CA GLY A 30 26.34 -9.65 -25.75
C GLY A 30 26.19 -10.54 -24.52
N VAL A 31 25.71 -9.93 -23.44
CA VAL A 31 25.11 -10.62 -22.30
C VAL A 31 23.63 -10.23 -22.37
N PRO A 32 22.70 -11.20 -22.38
CA PRO A 32 21.28 -10.90 -22.44
C PRO A 32 20.92 -9.96 -21.28
N ALA A 33 20.06 -8.99 -21.56
CA ALA A 33 19.43 -8.18 -20.56
C ALA A 33 18.72 -9.11 -19.56
N PHE A 34 19.36 -9.36 -18.42
CA PHE A 34 18.63 -9.74 -17.22
C PHE A 34 17.99 -8.45 -16.69
N ALA A 35 16.89 -8.08 -17.35
CA ALA A 35 15.77 -7.47 -16.67
C ALA A 35 15.43 -8.39 -15.49
N GLY A 36 15.73 -7.91 -14.32
CA GLY A 36 15.65 -8.66 -13.09
C GLY A 36 16.03 -7.76 -11.95
N SER A 37 15.40 -6.58 -11.88
CA SER A 37 15.15 -5.98 -10.57
C SER A 37 14.56 -7.11 -9.74
N ALA A 38 15.33 -7.63 -8.78
CA ALA A 38 14.75 -8.44 -7.74
C ALA A 38 13.59 -7.60 -7.21
N ALA A 39 12.35 -8.07 -7.37
CA ALA A 39 11.25 -7.51 -6.63
C ALA A 39 11.58 -7.83 -5.18
N ALA A 40 12.34 -6.95 -4.52
CA ALA A 40 12.54 -6.99 -3.10
C ALA A 40 11.14 -7.00 -2.50
N THR A 41 10.71 -8.15 -1.98
CA THR A 41 9.36 -8.30 -1.44
C THR A 41 9.20 -7.28 -0.32
N LYS A 42 8.47 -6.18 -0.59
CA LYS A 42 8.23 -5.12 0.39
C LYS A 42 7.14 -5.59 1.34
N CYS A 43 7.32 -5.35 2.64
CA CYS A 43 6.26 -5.58 3.63
C CYS A 43 5.00 -4.83 3.21
N PRO A 44 3.79 -5.31 3.54
CA PRO A 44 2.59 -4.50 3.42
C PRO A 44 2.77 -3.15 4.13
N ARG A 45 2.26 -2.10 3.49
CA ARG A 45 2.38 -0.70 3.90
C ARG A 45 1.01 -0.05 4.06
N THR A 46 0.96 0.95 4.91
CA THR A 46 -0.26 1.66 5.28
C THR A 46 -0.71 2.62 4.17
N PRO A 47 -1.99 3.04 4.15
CA PRO A 47 -2.45 4.13 3.27
C PRO A 47 -1.56 5.39 3.35
N GLY A 48 -1.08 5.72 4.55
CA GLY A 48 -0.21 6.88 4.78
C GLY A 48 1.19 6.72 4.18
N PHE A 49 1.77 5.51 4.17
CA PHE A 49 3.02 5.27 3.46
C PHE A 49 2.83 5.49 1.96
N TRP A 50 1.80 4.87 1.37
CA TRP A 50 1.56 4.97 -0.07
C TRP A 50 1.34 6.40 -0.56
N ALA A 51 0.66 7.23 0.22
CA ALA A 51 0.49 8.65 -0.13
C ALA A 51 1.81 9.43 -0.23
N ASN A 52 2.78 9.09 0.63
CA ASN A 52 4.06 9.79 0.77
C ASN A 52 5.21 9.19 -0.06
N HIS A 53 5.00 8.01 -0.64
CA HIS A 53 6.01 7.28 -1.43
C HIS A 53 5.48 6.95 -2.84
N PRO A 54 5.27 7.95 -3.72
CA PRO A 54 4.80 7.73 -5.09
C PRO A 54 5.76 6.86 -5.92
N ASP A 55 7.06 6.96 -5.64
CA ASP A 55 8.12 6.13 -6.23
C ASP A 55 7.94 4.64 -5.95
N ALA A 56 7.20 4.28 -4.90
CA ALA A 56 6.92 2.89 -4.59
C ALA A 56 5.72 2.30 -5.36
N TRP A 57 4.95 3.10 -6.11
CA TRP A 57 3.72 2.63 -6.79
C TRP A 57 3.99 1.76 -8.02
N GLU A 58 5.25 1.52 -8.36
CA GLU A 58 5.67 0.62 -9.43
C GLU A 58 4.94 -0.74 -9.38
N PRO A 59 4.58 -1.31 -10.54
CA PRO A 59 4.88 -0.84 -11.89
C PRO A 59 3.88 0.20 -12.45
N LEU A 60 3.08 0.89 -11.62
CA LEU A 60 2.17 1.91 -12.13
C LEU A 60 2.95 3.11 -12.69
N GLU A 61 2.75 3.39 -13.98
CA GLU A 61 3.29 4.59 -14.62
C GLU A 61 2.61 5.82 -14.02
N LEU A 62 3.38 6.71 -13.39
CA LEU A 62 2.86 7.82 -12.61
C LEU A 62 1.97 8.80 -13.41
N ASP A 63 2.08 8.79 -14.74
CA ASP A 63 1.36 9.70 -15.64
C ASP A 63 0.00 9.16 -16.13
N ASP A 64 -0.28 7.87 -15.97
CA ASP A 64 -1.54 7.28 -16.40
C ASP A 64 -2.64 7.40 -15.34
N PRO A 65 -3.88 7.75 -15.74
CA PRO A 65 -5.02 7.73 -14.83
C PRO A 65 -5.33 6.31 -14.37
N LEU A 66 -5.53 6.13 -13.07
CA LEU A 66 -5.89 4.86 -12.46
C LEU A 66 -7.39 4.85 -12.16
N THR A 67 -8.09 3.83 -12.65
CA THR A 67 -9.50 3.59 -12.34
C THR A 67 -9.64 2.54 -11.24
N ILE A 68 -10.37 2.89 -10.18
CA ILE A 68 -10.68 2.02 -9.04
C ILE A 68 -12.18 2.00 -8.84
N ARG A 69 -12.81 0.86 -9.17
CA ARG A 69 -14.25 0.62 -8.97
C ARG A 69 -15.12 1.79 -9.44
N GLY A 70 -14.94 2.18 -10.71
CA GLY A 70 -15.71 3.26 -11.34
C GLY A 70 -15.16 4.68 -11.15
N VAL A 71 -14.29 4.93 -10.17
CA VAL A 71 -13.67 6.24 -9.95
C VAL A 71 -12.33 6.31 -10.67
N THR A 72 -12.14 7.31 -11.52
CA THR A 72 -10.88 7.54 -12.24
C THR A 72 -10.21 8.80 -11.74
N MET A 73 -8.97 8.69 -11.29
CA MET A 73 -8.15 9.82 -10.84
C MET A 73 -6.73 9.67 -11.37
N THR A 74 -6.01 10.79 -11.43
CA THR A 74 -4.55 10.77 -11.59
C THR A 74 -3.89 10.13 -10.37
N HIS A 75 -2.64 9.71 -10.48
CA HIS A 75 -1.87 9.25 -9.32
C HIS A 75 -1.78 10.30 -8.20
N SER A 76 -1.61 11.58 -8.56
CA SER A 76 -1.68 12.67 -7.58
C SER A 76 -3.04 12.75 -6.88
N GLY A 77 -4.14 12.60 -7.62
CA GLY A 77 -5.49 12.58 -7.05
C GLY A 77 -5.69 11.40 -6.08
N TRP A 78 -5.17 10.22 -6.40
CA TRP A 78 -5.22 9.08 -5.49
C TRP A 78 -4.36 9.27 -4.23
N ARG A 79 -3.22 9.96 -4.34
CA ARG A 79 -2.39 10.31 -3.18
C ARG A 79 -3.09 11.32 -2.28
N ASP A 80 -3.69 12.35 -2.87
CA ASP A 80 -4.48 13.34 -2.13
C ASP A 80 -5.67 12.66 -1.44
N PHE A 81 -6.34 11.72 -2.13
CA PHE A 81 -7.39 10.90 -1.54
C PHE A 81 -6.90 10.13 -0.30
N LEU A 82 -5.74 9.47 -0.37
CA LEU A 82 -5.18 8.69 0.75
C LEU A 82 -4.93 9.53 2.01
N VAL A 83 -4.60 10.82 1.90
CA VAL A 83 -4.39 11.71 3.06
C VAL A 83 -5.61 12.53 3.45
N SER A 84 -6.56 12.73 2.54
CA SER A 84 -7.74 13.57 2.79
C SER A 84 -8.58 13.08 3.96
N PRO A 85 -9.07 13.94 4.86
CA PRO A 85 -9.99 13.51 5.91
C PRO A 85 -11.24 12.84 5.31
N THR A 86 -11.57 11.63 5.72
CA THR A 86 -12.76 10.92 5.22
C THR A 86 -14.07 11.52 5.75
N LYS A 87 -14.00 12.37 6.78
CA LYS A 87 -15.15 13.00 7.44
C LYS A 87 -16.22 11.98 7.86
N GLY A 88 -15.81 10.75 8.20
CA GLY A 88 -16.70 9.65 8.60
C GLY A 88 -17.45 8.98 7.44
N ASP A 89 -17.06 9.23 6.19
CA ASP A 89 -17.55 8.50 5.03
C ASP A 89 -16.94 7.09 4.99
N LYS A 90 -17.81 6.08 5.08
CA LYS A 90 -17.41 4.67 5.17
C LYS A 90 -16.86 4.14 3.86
N ALA A 91 -17.38 4.62 2.71
CA ALA A 91 -16.86 4.25 1.40
C ALA A 91 -15.45 4.80 1.21
N ASN A 92 -15.21 6.06 1.59
CA ASN A 92 -13.85 6.62 1.56
C ASN A 92 -12.89 5.93 2.53
N ILE A 93 -13.34 5.52 3.72
CA ILE A 93 -12.50 4.73 4.65
C ILE A 93 -12.15 3.38 4.01
N MET A 94 -13.14 2.64 3.49
CA MET A 94 -12.90 1.38 2.77
C MET A 94 -11.94 1.59 1.60
N GLY A 95 -12.19 2.58 0.75
CA GLY A 95 -11.42 2.89 -0.45
C GLY A 95 -9.93 3.12 -0.15
N LYS A 96 -9.60 3.76 0.98
CA LYS A 96 -8.21 3.94 1.42
C LYS A 96 -7.50 2.62 1.73
N HIS A 97 -8.12 1.76 2.53
CA HIS A 97 -7.54 0.46 2.87
C HIS A 97 -7.55 -0.48 1.65
N TYR A 98 -8.54 -0.37 0.78
CA TYR A 98 -8.63 -1.10 -0.48
C TYR A 98 -7.50 -0.73 -1.43
N LEU A 99 -7.28 0.57 -1.70
CA LEU A 99 -6.18 1.06 -2.53
C LEU A 99 -4.82 0.65 -1.96
N ALA A 100 -4.59 0.83 -0.66
CA ALA A 100 -3.36 0.36 -0.03
C ALA A 100 -3.14 -1.15 -0.19
N SER A 101 -4.21 -1.95 -0.10
CA SER A 101 -4.14 -3.40 -0.30
C SER A 101 -3.81 -3.75 -1.76
N ILE A 102 -4.37 -3.04 -2.75
CA ILE A 102 -4.01 -3.20 -4.16
C ILE A 102 -2.51 -2.96 -4.36
N LEU A 103 -1.99 -1.85 -3.85
CA LEU A 103 -0.58 -1.49 -3.99
C LEU A 103 0.33 -2.50 -3.29
N ASN A 104 -0.07 -2.95 -2.10
CA ASN A 104 0.64 -3.99 -1.36
C ASN A 104 0.68 -5.32 -2.10
N LEU A 105 -0.41 -5.75 -2.72
CA LEU A 105 -0.42 -7.01 -3.47
C LEU A 105 0.33 -6.91 -4.81
N ARG A 106 0.25 -5.77 -5.49
CA ARG A 106 0.98 -5.54 -6.75
C ARG A 106 2.50 -5.48 -6.58
N ASN A 107 2.96 -4.99 -5.43
CA ASN A 107 4.39 -4.91 -5.10
C ASN A 107 4.96 -6.23 -4.52
N ARG A 108 4.25 -7.35 -4.69
CA ARG A 108 4.67 -8.67 -4.22
C ARG A 108 4.95 -9.62 -5.37
N PRO A 109 5.84 -10.61 -5.17
CA PRO A 109 6.00 -11.69 -6.13
C PRO A 109 4.67 -12.44 -6.29
N VAL A 110 4.43 -12.95 -7.50
CA VAL A 110 3.21 -13.70 -7.85
C VAL A 110 3.05 -14.94 -6.96
N ASP A 111 4.17 -15.59 -6.61
CA ASP A 111 4.18 -16.74 -5.71
C ASP A 111 4.65 -16.29 -4.31
N ASP A 112 3.71 -16.04 -3.41
CA ASP A 112 3.98 -15.63 -2.03
C ASP A 112 3.19 -16.49 -1.03
N PRO A 113 3.62 -17.76 -0.84
CA PRO A 113 2.86 -18.76 -0.11
C PRO A 113 2.75 -18.47 1.39
N THR A 114 3.49 -17.49 1.90
CA THR A 114 3.44 -17.07 3.31
C THR A 114 2.61 -15.81 3.52
N CYS A 115 2.23 -15.09 2.46
CA CYS A 115 1.45 -13.86 2.53
C CYS A 115 0.15 -13.91 1.71
N THR A 116 0.23 -14.00 0.37
CA THR A 116 -0.95 -13.83 -0.52
C THR A 116 -1.75 -15.12 -0.64
N ASP A 117 -1.07 -16.24 -0.80
CA ASP A 117 -1.72 -17.54 -1.04
C ASP A 117 -2.08 -18.24 0.27
N ARG A 118 -1.58 -17.70 1.38
CA ARG A 118 -1.85 -18.21 2.71
C ARG A 118 -3.23 -17.79 3.18
N LYS A 119 -3.97 -18.77 3.70
CA LYS A 119 -5.23 -18.52 4.39
C LYS A 119 -5.00 -17.78 5.71
N LEU A 120 -5.85 -16.79 5.97
CA LEU A 120 -5.92 -16.08 7.24
C LEU A 120 -6.19 -17.09 8.35
N LYS A 121 -5.48 -16.95 9.47
CA LYS A 121 -5.59 -17.82 10.65
C LYS A 121 -6.40 -17.19 11.79
N SER A 122 -6.90 -15.98 11.60
CA SER A 122 -7.64 -15.24 12.63
C SER A 122 -8.56 -14.20 12.00
N GLY A 123 -9.59 -13.82 12.75
CA GLY A 123 -10.55 -12.78 12.35
C GLY A 123 -11.75 -13.32 11.56
N PRO A 124 -12.64 -12.42 11.13
CA PRO A 124 -13.95 -12.78 10.54
C PRO A 124 -13.85 -13.51 9.19
N PHE A 125 -12.68 -13.47 8.54
CA PHE A 125 -12.41 -14.14 7.27
C PHE A 125 -11.35 -15.25 7.41
N GLU A 126 -11.25 -15.88 8.58
CA GLU A 126 -10.43 -17.09 8.74
C GLU A 126 -10.73 -18.09 7.61
N GLY A 127 -9.67 -18.71 7.09
CA GLY A 127 -9.78 -19.64 5.96
C GLY A 127 -9.85 -19.00 4.57
N HIS A 128 -9.99 -17.68 4.46
CA HIS A 128 -9.90 -16.94 3.19
C HIS A 128 -8.45 -16.49 2.93
N THR A 129 -8.12 -16.13 1.70
CA THR A 129 -6.87 -15.38 1.40
C THR A 129 -7.13 -13.88 1.49
N ILE A 130 -6.06 -13.09 1.62
CA ILE A 130 -6.21 -11.62 1.59
C ILE A 130 -6.77 -11.13 0.25
N GLU A 131 -6.47 -11.82 -0.85
CA GLU A 131 -7.01 -11.48 -2.17
C GLU A 131 -8.53 -11.69 -2.23
N MET A 132 -9.04 -12.76 -1.64
CA MET A 132 -10.50 -12.98 -1.52
C MET A 132 -11.17 -11.87 -0.71
N VAL A 133 -10.56 -11.44 0.41
CA VAL A 133 -11.08 -10.34 1.23
C VAL A 133 -11.05 -9.02 0.47
N LYS A 134 -9.96 -8.73 -0.25
CA LYS A 134 -9.87 -7.57 -1.14
C LYS A 134 -11.00 -7.60 -2.17
N ASN A 135 -11.22 -8.73 -2.85
CA ASN A 135 -12.27 -8.81 -3.88
C ASN A 135 -13.66 -8.53 -3.29
N LYS A 136 -13.98 -9.12 -2.12
CA LYS A 136 -15.23 -8.81 -1.39
C LYS A 136 -15.35 -7.34 -1.00
N ALA A 137 -14.25 -6.69 -0.60
CA ALA A 137 -14.23 -5.25 -0.34
C ALA A 137 -14.44 -4.41 -1.59
N GLY A 138 -13.97 -4.87 -2.75
CA GLY A 138 -14.25 -4.27 -4.05
C GLY A 138 -15.73 -4.36 -4.40
N ASP A 139 -16.34 -5.53 -4.20
CA ASP A 139 -17.78 -5.72 -4.46
C ASP A 139 -18.63 -4.87 -3.51
N TRP A 140 -18.22 -4.78 -2.24
CA TRP A 140 -18.85 -3.86 -1.29
C TRP A 140 -18.72 -2.39 -1.73
N LEU A 141 -17.60 -1.98 -2.33
CA LEU A 141 -17.42 -0.62 -2.87
C LEU A 141 -18.39 -0.35 -4.02
N ASP A 142 -18.56 -1.31 -4.94
CA ASP A 142 -19.53 -1.19 -6.05
C ASP A 142 -20.96 -1.06 -5.58
N ASP A 143 -21.33 -1.72 -4.48
CA ASP A 143 -22.66 -1.64 -3.88
C ASP A 143 -22.85 -0.41 -2.95
N SER A 144 -21.79 0.36 -2.71
CA SER A 144 -21.79 1.54 -1.84
C SER A 144 -21.85 2.84 -2.62
N ASN A 145 -21.99 3.97 -1.93
CA ASN A 145 -21.91 5.29 -2.56
C ASN A 145 -20.47 5.71 -2.97
N TRP A 146 -19.57 4.77 -3.27
CA TRP A 146 -18.16 5.03 -3.57
C TRP A 146 -17.95 5.86 -4.84
N ALA A 147 -18.65 5.50 -5.92
CA ALA A 147 -18.58 6.20 -7.19
C ALA A 147 -19.60 7.35 -7.29
N GLU A 148 -20.37 7.56 -6.23
CA GLU A 148 -21.43 8.55 -6.16
C GLU A 148 -20.94 9.82 -5.45
N GLU A 149 -21.55 10.97 -5.72
CA GLU A 149 -21.24 12.23 -5.01
C GLU A 149 -21.87 12.27 -3.59
N GLU A 150 -22.32 11.13 -3.08
CA GLU A 150 -23.02 10.99 -1.81
C GLU A 150 -22.19 10.29 -0.74
N LYS A 151 -22.31 10.76 0.50
CA LYS A 151 -21.60 10.17 1.64
C LYS A 151 -22.18 8.81 2.05
N GLN A 152 -21.35 7.76 2.07
CA GLN A 152 -21.71 6.47 2.67
C GLN A 152 -21.66 6.56 4.21
N LYS A 153 -22.82 6.58 4.87
CA LYS A 153 -22.90 6.76 6.34
C LYS A 153 -22.79 5.45 7.14
N LYS A 154 -23.14 4.31 6.54
CA LYS A 154 -23.23 3.00 7.19
C LYS A 154 -22.28 2.00 6.54
N TRP A 155 -21.86 1.00 7.31
CA TRP A 155 -21.07 -0.11 6.78
C TRP A 155 -21.89 -1.14 6.01
N MET A 156 -23.23 -1.09 6.08
CA MET A 156 -24.09 -1.93 5.25
C MET A 156 -24.19 -1.36 3.82
N ALA A 157 -23.81 -2.17 2.83
CA ALA A 157 -23.98 -1.93 1.40
C ALA A 157 -24.20 -3.28 0.71
N GLY A 158 -25.10 -3.38 -0.28
CA GLY A 158 -25.36 -4.65 -0.98
C GLY A 158 -25.84 -5.82 -0.09
N GLY A 159 -26.37 -5.53 1.10
CA GLY A 159 -26.70 -6.56 2.10
C GLY A 159 -25.49 -7.13 2.86
N VAL A 160 -24.30 -6.58 2.66
CA VAL A 160 -23.04 -6.99 3.30
C VAL A 160 -22.58 -5.93 4.30
N ASP A 161 -22.12 -6.37 5.47
CA ASP A 161 -21.42 -5.50 6.42
C ASP A 161 -19.96 -5.34 6.00
N GLY A 162 -19.58 -4.12 5.65
CA GLY A 162 -18.23 -3.75 5.21
C GLY A 162 -17.24 -3.54 6.35
N GLU A 163 -17.67 -3.42 7.61
CA GLU A 163 -16.75 -3.17 8.71
C GLU A 163 -15.71 -4.29 8.90
N PRO A 164 -16.10 -5.58 8.92
CA PRO A 164 -15.16 -6.69 8.97
C PRO A 164 -14.15 -6.69 7.81
N LEU A 165 -14.61 -6.34 6.60
CA LEU A 165 -13.76 -6.26 5.40
C LEU A 165 -12.71 -5.18 5.59
N LYS A 166 -13.14 -3.99 6.01
CA LYS A 166 -12.25 -2.85 6.28
C LYS A 166 -11.21 -3.21 7.33
N ASP A 167 -11.62 -3.79 8.45
CA ASP A 167 -10.70 -4.12 9.56
C ASP A 167 -9.68 -5.18 9.16
N THR A 168 -10.07 -6.12 8.29
CA THR A 168 -9.15 -7.14 7.79
C THR A 168 -8.13 -6.55 6.83
N LEU A 169 -8.54 -5.65 5.93
CA LEU A 169 -7.62 -4.92 5.06
C LEU A 169 -6.70 -3.98 5.86
N ASP A 170 -7.24 -3.30 6.87
CA ASP A 170 -6.44 -2.46 7.77
C ASP A 170 -5.36 -3.29 8.47
N ARG A 171 -5.72 -4.42 9.07
CA ARG A 171 -4.75 -5.34 9.67
C ARG A 171 -3.72 -5.83 8.67
N PHE A 172 -4.11 -6.20 7.46
CA PHE A 172 -3.14 -6.58 6.43
C PHE A 172 -2.15 -5.46 6.09
N ASN A 173 -2.63 -4.22 5.96
CA ASN A 173 -1.80 -3.07 5.59
C ASN A 173 -0.89 -2.56 6.72
N ASN A 174 -1.19 -2.87 7.99
CA ASN A 174 -0.45 -2.38 9.15
C ASN A 174 0.34 -3.49 9.88
N ASP A 175 -0.29 -4.64 10.10
CA ASP A 175 0.27 -5.79 10.82
C ASP A 175 -0.31 -7.11 10.29
N PRO A 176 0.20 -7.62 9.15
CA PRO A 176 -0.27 -8.88 8.57
C PRO A 176 -0.02 -10.08 9.49
N SER A 177 0.92 -9.97 10.44
CA SER A 177 1.20 -11.05 11.41
C SER A 177 0.01 -11.29 12.34
N SER A 178 -0.78 -10.24 12.63
CA SER A 178 -2.02 -10.37 13.38
C SER A 178 -2.99 -11.36 12.70
N LEU A 179 -2.97 -11.44 11.36
CA LEU A 179 -3.80 -12.34 10.55
C LEU A 179 -3.19 -13.75 10.38
N GLY A 180 -2.03 -14.01 10.99
CA GLY A 180 -1.28 -15.26 10.84
C GLY A 180 -0.51 -15.37 9.51
N LEU A 181 -0.31 -14.25 8.83
CA LEU A 181 0.49 -14.13 7.62
C LEU A 181 1.93 -13.80 7.97
N SER A 182 2.88 -14.37 7.22
CA SER A 182 4.30 -14.08 7.35
C SER A 182 4.76 -13.47 6.03
N CYS A 183 4.40 -12.20 5.84
CA CYS A 183 4.76 -11.45 4.66
C CYS A 183 6.23 -11.05 4.77
N SER A 184 7.14 -11.82 4.16
CA SER A 184 8.59 -11.59 4.29
C SER A 184 8.93 -10.15 3.88
N CYS A 185 9.77 -9.52 4.70
CA CYS A 185 10.37 -8.23 4.49
C CYS A 185 11.82 -8.48 4.12
N ASN A 186 12.08 -8.93 2.89
CA ASN A 186 13.46 -9.06 2.47
C ASN A 186 13.97 -7.63 2.24
N ASN A 187 14.57 -7.06 3.29
CA ASN A 187 15.44 -5.91 3.12
C ASN A 187 16.53 -6.36 2.15
N GLU A 188 16.68 -5.67 1.03
CA GLU A 188 17.94 -5.67 0.31
C GLU A 188 18.99 -5.01 1.21
N THR A 189 19.49 -5.74 2.21
CA THR A 189 20.88 -5.59 2.60
C THR A 189 21.70 -6.30 1.53
N SER A 190 21.94 -5.61 0.42
CA SER A 190 22.97 -5.98 -0.54
C SER A 190 24.01 -4.87 -0.60
N ARG A 191 25.11 -5.15 0.11
CA ARG A 191 26.49 -4.65 -0.04
C ARG A 191 26.82 -3.26 0.48
#